data_AF-A0A9Q3JPJ7-F1
#
_entry.id   AF-A0A9Q3JPJ7-F1
#
_cell.length_a   1.000
_cell.length_b   1.000
_cell.length_c   1.000
_cell.angle_alpha   90.00
_cell.angle_beta   90.00
_cell.angle_gamma   90.00
#
_symmetry.space_group_name_H-M   'P 1'
#
loop_
_entity.id
_entity.type
_entity.pdbx_description
1 polymer ?
#
loop_
_entity_poly.entity_id
_entity_poly.type
_entity_poly.pdbx_seq_one_letter_code
_entity_poly.pdbx_strand_id
1 'polypeptide(L)'
;MLKKGWNPRLPYDTLKKDLVDIHPTASSFKIMLDKARHHANRCMPDSFKYAKGRWDKSHKPPDFKIGDLVLVSTFNFNNIKVQRN
;
A
#
# COMPACT_ATOMS: atom_id res chain seq x y z
N MET A 1 -35.46 -17.81 -19.83
CA MET A 1 -36.65 -18.61 -19.49
C MET A 1 -36.23 -19.74 -18.54
N LEU A 2 -36.38 -19.59 -17.21
CA LEU A 2 -36.21 -20.70 -16.27
C LEU A 2 -37.52 -21.49 -16.19
N LYS A 3 -37.61 -22.61 -16.91
CA LYS A 3 -38.67 -23.60 -16.77
C LYS A 3 -38.06 -24.98 -16.54
N LYS A 4 -37.67 -25.26 -15.30
CA LYS A 4 -37.68 -26.61 -14.69
C LYS A 4 -37.35 -26.49 -13.20
N GLY A 5 -38.30 -26.86 -12.33
CA GLY A 5 -38.01 -27.16 -10.92
C GLY A 5 -38.40 -26.12 -9.86
N TRP A 6 -39.38 -25.24 -10.09
CA TRP A 6 -39.87 -24.39 -8.99
C TRP A 6 -40.83 -25.17 -8.09
N ASN A 7 -40.40 -25.45 -6.85
CA ASN A 7 -41.20 -26.10 -5.82
C ASN A 7 -41.65 -25.04 -4.79
N PRO A 8 -42.95 -24.65 -4.75
CA PRO A 8 -43.47 -23.63 -3.83
C PRO A 8 -43.37 -24.03 -2.34
N ARG A 9 -43.10 -25.30 -2.04
CA ARG A 9 -42.95 -25.81 -0.67
C ARG A 9 -41.50 -25.92 -0.21
N LEU A 10 -40.51 -25.51 -1.01
CA LEU A 10 -39.14 -25.46 -0.52
C LEU A 10 -39.07 -24.31 0.51
N PRO A 11 -38.94 -24.58 1.82
CA PRO A 11 -38.74 -23.51 2.78
C PRO A 11 -37.43 -22.83 2.38
N TYR A 12 -37.44 -21.52 2.17
CA TYR A 12 -36.24 -20.73 1.86
C TYR A 12 -35.09 -21.02 2.86
N ASP A 13 -35.45 -21.44 4.07
CA ASP A 13 -34.55 -21.84 5.15
C ASP A 13 -33.80 -23.16 4.92
N THR A 14 -34.25 -24.04 4.02
CA THR A 14 -33.51 -25.27 3.69
C THR A 14 -32.26 -25.02 2.86
N LEU A 15 -32.21 -23.93 2.09
CA LEU A 15 -31.02 -23.53 1.33
C LEU A 15 -29.94 -22.88 2.21
N LYS A 16 -30.30 -22.47 3.43
CA LYS A 16 -29.39 -21.81 4.38
C LYS A 16 -28.81 -22.75 5.44
N LYS A 17 -29.18 -24.03 5.46
CA LYS A 17 -28.71 -24.99 6.47
C LYS A 17 -27.20 -25.24 6.43
N ASP A 18 -26.57 -25.06 5.27
CA ASP A 18 -25.12 -25.20 5.09
C ASP A 18 -24.36 -23.86 5.16
N LEU A 19 -25.07 -22.74 5.35
CA LEU A 19 -24.41 -21.47 5.66
C LEU A 19 -24.07 -21.48 7.15
N VAL A 20 -22.78 -21.49 7.45
CA VAL A 20 -22.27 -21.27 8.81
C VAL A 20 -22.97 -20.04 9.38
N ASP A 21 -23.74 -20.22 10.45
CA ASP A 21 -24.45 -19.13 11.11
C ASP A 21 -23.42 -18.31 11.90
N ILE A 22 -22.78 -17.37 11.21
CA ILE A 22 -21.71 -16.54 11.77
C ILE A 22 -22.38 -15.54 12.71
N HIS A 23 -22.07 -15.64 14.02
CA HIS A 23 -22.54 -14.70 15.03
C HIS A 23 -22.34 -13.24 14.53
N PRO A 24 -23.33 -12.35 14.68
CA PRO A 24 -23.30 -11.00 14.08
C PRO A 24 -22.03 -10.20 14.43
N THR A 25 -21.45 -10.42 15.61
CA THR A 25 -20.16 -9.84 16.01
C THR A 25 -18.99 -10.31 15.14
N ALA A 26 -18.94 -11.60 14.78
CA ALA A 26 -17.89 -12.16 13.93
C ALA A 26 -18.04 -11.68 12.47
N SER A 27 -19.28 -11.52 11.98
CA SER A 27 -19.54 -10.90 10.68
C SER A 27 -19.07 -9.44 10.65
N SER A 28 -19.36 -8.69 11.71
CA SER A 28 -18.94 -7.28 11.85
C SER A 28 -17.41 -7.15 11.93
N PHE A 29 -16.75 -8.07 12.65
CA PHE A 29 -15.29 -8.13 12.75
C PHE A 29 -14.64 -8.41 11.39
N LYS A 30 -15.18 -9.33 10.60
CA LYS A 30 -14.69 -9.61 9.24
C LYS A 30 -14.75 -8.37 8.35
N ILE A 31 -15.86 -7.65 8.37
CA ILE A 31 -16.02 -6.40 7.59
C ILE A 31 -14.97 -5.36 8.02
N MET A 32 -14.74 -5.22 9.33
CA MET A 32 -13.74 -4.30 9.86
C MET A 32 -12.33 -4.70 9.41
N LEU A 33 -11.99 -5.99 9.49
CA LEU A 33 -10.70 -6.53 9.07
C LEU A 33 -10.45 -6.33 7.58
N ASP A 34 -11.46 -6.59 6.75
CA ASP A 34 -11.34 -6.43 5.29
C ASP A 34 -11.14 -4.95 4.91
N LYS A 35 -11.82 -4.03 5.59
CA LYS A 35 -11.60 -2.58 5.43
C LYS A 35 -10.18 -2.17 5.84
N ALA A 36 -9.70 -2.66 6.99
CA ALA A 36 -8.36 -2.38 7.48
C ALA A 36 -7.29 -2.90 6.51
N ARG A 37 -7.45 -4.13 6.00
CA ARG A 37 -6.57 -4.72 4.98
C ARG A 37 -6.54 -3.91 3.70
N HIS A 38 -7.71 -3.51 3.20
CA HIS A 38 -7.79 -2.70 1.98
C HIS A 38 -7.14 -1.32 2.16
N HIS A 39 -7.28 -0.72 3.34
CA HIS A 39 -6.59 0.54 3.66
C HIS A 39 -5.08 0.35 3.75
N ALA A 40 -4.60 -0.67 4.46
CA ALA A 40 -3.16 -0.97 4.60
C ALA A 40 -2.49 -1.20 3.24
N ASN A 41 -3.15 -1.92 2.33
CA ASN A 41 -2.66 -2.13 0.96
C ASN A 41 -2.53 -0.82 0.16
N ARG A 42 -3.34 0.20 0.46
CA ARG A 42 -3.28 1.51 -0.20
C ARG A 42 -2.25 2.46 0.42
N CYS A 43 -1.89 2.29 1.70
CA CYS A 43 -0.94 3.17 2.38
C CYS A 43 0.44 3.21 1.69
N MET A 44 0.94 2.07 1.22
CA MET A 44 2.25 2.01 0.54
C MET A 44 2.30 2.77 -0.78
N PRO A 45 1.39 2.53 -1.76
CA PRO A 45 1.40 3.29 -3.01
C PRO A 45 1.09 4.77 -2.80
N ASP A 46 0.22 5.12 -1.86
CA ASP A 46 -0.10 6.52 -1.55
C ASP A 46 1.10 7.26 -0.97
N SER A 47 1.84 6.62 -0.05
CA SER A 47 3.07 7.18 0.52
C SER A 47 4.14 7.39 -0.55
N PHE A 48 4.34 6.41 -1.43
CA PHE A 48 5.30 6.52 -2.53
C PHE A 48 4.92 7.66 -3.50
N LYS A 49 3.63 7.74 -3.88
CA LYS A 49 3.13 8.79 -4.76
C LYS A 49 3.30 10.19 -4.14
N TYR A 50 3.03 10.31 -2.85
CA TYR A 50 3.24 11.56 -2.10
C TYR A 50 4.71 11.96 -2.08
N ALA A 51 5.61 11.03 -1.73
CA ALA A 51 7.05 11.27 -1.69
C ALA A 51 7.60 11.68 -3.06
N LYS A 52 7.20 10.98 -4.12
CA LYS A 52 7.55 11.30 -5.50
C LYS A 52 7.08 12.69 -5.89
N GLY A 53 5.81 13.02 -5.65
CA GLY A 53 5.28 14.35 -5.98
C GLY A 53 5.98 15.49 -5.20
N ARG A 54 6.42 15.23 -3.97
CA ARG A 54 7.23 16.19 -3.20
C ARG A 54 8.63 16.35 -3.78
N TRP A 55 9.27 15.24 -4.15
CA TRP A 55 10.57 15.25 -4.80
C TRP A 55 10.51 16.04 -6.11
N ASP A 56 9.60 15.70 -7.03
CA ASP A 56 9.49 16.37 -8.33
C ASP A 56 9.22 17.88 -8.21
N LYS A 57 8.50 18.33 -7.17
CA LYS A 57 8.25 19.76 -6.91
C LYS A 57 9.46 20.51 -6.34
N SER A 58 10.25 19.86 -5.52
CA SER A 58 11.37 20.51 -4.79
C SER A 58 12.72 20.30 -5.46
N HIS A 59 12.85 19.25 -6.27
CA HIS A 59 14.06 18.90 -6.96
C HIS A 59 14.25 19.81 -8.17
N LYS A 60 15.25 20.69 -8.08
CA LYS A 60 15.78 21.40 -9.24
C LYS A 60 16.97 20.58 -9.75
N PRO A 61 16.96 20.12 -11.01
CA PRO A 61 18.12 19.46 -11.58
C PRO A 61 19.29 20.46 -11.52
N PRO A 62 20.47 20.02 -11.06
CA PRO A 62 21.62 20.90 -10.98
C PRO A 62 22.14 21.22 -12.39
N ASP A 63 22.46 22.48 -12.63
CA ASP A 63 22.97 22.97 -13.92
C ASP A 63 24.50 22.82 -13.98
N PHE A 64 24.99 21.58 -14.05
CA PHE A 64 26.40 21.32 -14.35
C PHE A 64 26.54 20.49 -15.62
N LYS A 65 27.56 20.81 -16.41
CA LYS A 65 27.90 20.09 -17.64
C LYS A 65 28.95 19.02 -17.35
N ILE A 66 28.94 17.95 -18.14
CA ILE A 66 29.99 16.92 -18.09
C ILE A 66 31.30 17.61 -18.49
N GLY A 67 32.24 17.71 -17.55
CA GLY A 67 33.50 18.46 -17.72
C GLY A 67 33.60 19.74 -16.88
N ASP A 68 32.51 20.18 -16.24
CA ASP A 68 32.61 21.21 -15.21
C ASP A 68 33.37 20.65 -14.00
N LEU A 69 34.30 21.44 -13.46
CA LEU A 69 35.05 21.09 -12.26
C LEU A 69 34.12 21.20 -11.04
N VAL A 70 33.21 20.24 -10.88
CA VAL A 70 32.32 20.17 -9.72
C VAL A 70 33.14 19.62 -8.56
N LEU A 71 33.55 20.51 -7.64
CA LEU A 71 34.13 20.15 -6.34
C LEU A 71 33.07 19.44 -5.49
N VAL A 72 32.77 18.18 -5.82
CA VAL A 72 32.04 17.30 -4.92
C VAL A 72 33.00 16.92 -3.80
N SER A 73 32.90 17.68 -2.70
CA SER A 73 33.32 17.29 -1.35
C SER A 73 34.79 16.96 -1.04
N THR A 74 35.79 17.63 -1.63
CA THR A 74 37.15 17.60 -1.00
C THR A 74 37.20 18.30 0.37
N PHE A 75 36.21 19.12 0.74
CA PHE A 75 36.17 19.74 2.07
C PHE A 75 35.83 18.74 3.21
N ASN A 76 35.13 17.63 2.92
CA ASN A 76 34.73 16.67 3.96
C ASN A 76 35.67 15.45 4.11
N PHE A 77 36.66 15.27 3.24
CA PHE A 77 37.64 14.19 3.38
C PHE A 77 38.95 14.61 4.07
N ASN A 78 39.13 15.88 4.42
CA ASN A 78 40.32 16.34 5.15
C ASN A 78 40.36 15.87 6.62
N ASN A 79 39.26 15.38 7.18
CA ASN A 79 39.21 14.86 8.56
C ASN A 79 39.63 13.38 8.70
N ILE A 80 40.04 12.72 7.61
CA ILE A 80 40.53 11.32 7.65
C ILE A 80 42.04 11.26 7.41
N LYS A 81 42.79 12.31 7.75
CA LYS A 81 44.23 12.15 8.00
C LYS A 81 44.39 11.38 9.31
N VAL A 82 44.28 10.05 9.20
CA VAL A 82 44.73 9.09 10.19
C VAL A 82 46.16 9.46 10.57
N GLN A 83 46.34 10.02 11.76
CA GLN A 83 47.66 10.14 12.36
C GLN A 83 48.15 8.70 12.59
N ARG A 84 49.08 8.26 11.75
CA ARG A 84 49.90 7.09 12.03
C ARG A 84 51.01 7.56 12.96
N ASN A 85 50.83 7.30 14.26
CA ASN A 85 51.93 7.22 15.20
C ASN A 85 52.72 5.93 14.95
#